data_AF-A0A3A1Y1B9-F1
#
_entry.id   AF-A0A3A1Y1B9-F1
#
_cell.length_a   1.000
_cell.length_b   1.000
_cell.length_c   1.000
_cell.angle_alpha   90.00
_cell.angle_beta   90.00
_cell.angle_gamma   90.00
#
_symmetry.space_group_name_H-M   'P 1'
#
loop_
_entity.id
_entity.type
_entity.pdbx_description
1 polymer ?
#
loop_
_entity_poly.entity_id
_entity_poly.type
_entity_poly.pdbx_seq_one_letter_code
_entity_poly.pdbx_strand_id
1 'polypeptide(L)' 'TRFPLKTQVKRGMIYNIRPSTNFKYRETPTFSDKYSFIKAIYETLLLYKGEVFANEWMEEFKLNYKIYYSKDFYL' A
#
# COMPACT_ATOMS: atom_id res chain seq x y z
N THR A 1 9.06 -9.83 -5.14
CA THR A 1 8.75 -8.52 -5.76
C THR A 1 9.69 -7.47 -5.18
N ARG A 2 10.06 -6.42 -5.92
CA ARG A 2 10.96 -5.35 -5.42
C ARG A 2 10.31 -4.50 -4.32
N PHE A 3 8.98 -4.45 -4.29
CA PHE A 3 8.20 -3.69 -3.33
C PHE A 3 7.16 -4.61 -2.66
N PRO A 4 6.70 -4.28 -1.43
CA PRO A 4 5.63 -5.00 -0.73
C PRO A 4 4.34 -5.05 -1.52
N LEU A 5 3.97 -3.95 -2.18
CA LEU A 5 2.86 -3.92 -3.11
C LEU A 5 3.28 -4.42 -4.50
N LYS A 6 2.47 -5.30 -5.09
CA LYS A 6 2.70 -5.76 -6.46
C LYS A 6 2.51 -4.59 -7.43
N THR A 7 3.58 -4.24 -8.12
CA THR A 7 3.62 -3.07 -9.01
C THR A 7 4.20 -3.42 -10.36
N GLN A 8 3.88 -2.61 -11.36
CA GLN A 8 4.56 -2.60 -12.64
C GLN A 8 5.64 -1.52 -12.63
N VAL A 9 6.90 -1.95 -12.69
CA VAL A 9 8.07 -1.06 -12.72
C VAL A 9 8.67 -1.05 -14.13
N LYS A 10 8.92 0.14 -14.70
CA LYS A 10 9.72 0.28 -15.93
C LYS A 10 10.79 1.34 -15.71
N ARG A 11 12.05 1.05 -16.08
CA ARG A 11 13.19 1.95 -15.90
C ARG A 11 13.26 2.58 -14.49
N GLY A 12 12.99 1.76 -13.47
CA GLY A 12 13.02 2.19 -12.06
C GLY A 12 11.79 2.96 -11.58
N MET A 13 10.81 3.27 -12.43
CA MET A 13 9.58 3.98 -12.04
C MET A 13 8.39 3.05 -11.90
N ILE A 14 7.59 3.24 -10.85
CA ILE A 14 6.30 2.57 -10.67
C ILE A 14 5.27 3.28 -11.57
N TYR A 15 4.63 2.53 -12.46
CA TYR A 15 3.57 3.04 -13.34
C TYR A 15 2.18 2.70 -12.79
N ASN A 16 2.00 1.45 -12.38
CA ASN A 16 0.69 0.92 -11.97
C ASN A 16 0.84 -0.02 -10.79
N ILE A 17 -0.17 -0.04 -9.91
CA ILE A 17 -0.44 -1.17 -9.02
C ILE A 17 -0.98 -2.32 -9.87
N ARG A 18 -0.58 -3.56 -9.56
CA ARG A 18 -1.01 -4.74 -10.30
C ARG A 18 -1.81 -5.68 -9.40
N PRO A 19 -2.89 -6.29 -9.91
CA PRO A 19 -3.61 -7.31 -9.16
C PRO A 19 -2.70 -8.51 -8.88
N SER A 20 -2.91 -9.15 -7.72
CA SER A 20 -2.30 -10.45 -7.47
C SER A 20 -2.84 -11.48 -8.46
N THR A 21 -2.11 -12.56 -8.67
CA THR A 21 -2.54 -13.66 -9.55
C THR A 21 -3.18 -14.81 -8.79
N ASN A 22 -3.19 -14.73 -7.46
CA ASN A 22 -3.69 -15.77 -6.55
C ASN A 22 -5.15 -16.16 -6.87
N PHE A 23 -5.96 -15.21 -7.34
CA PHE A 23 -7.34 -15.46 -7.75
C PHE A 23 -7.46 -16.47 -8.90
N LYS A 24 -6.44 -16.60 -9.77
CA LYS A 24 -6.47 -17.54 -10.90
C LYS A 24 -6.29 -18.99 -10.46
N TYR A 25 -5.61 -19.20 -9.34
CA TYR A 25 -5.24 -20.54 -8.85
C TYR A 25 -6.01 -20.93 -7.58
N ARG A 26 -7.04 -20.15 -7.19
CA ARG A 26 -7.79 -20.32 -5.93
C ARG A 26 -6.87 -20.34 -4.70
N GLU A 27 -5.75 -19.63 -4.79
CA GLU A 27 -4.83 -19.45 -3.67
C GLU A 27 -5.39 -18.43 -2.68
N THR A 28 -4.80 -18.40 -1.49
CA THR A 28 -5.16 -17.44 -0.45
C THR A 28 -5.03 -15.99 -0.95
N PRO A 29 -5.91 -15.08 -0.51
CA PRO A 29 -5.81 -13.66 -0.82
C PRO A 29 -4.45 -13.11 -0.38
N THR A 30 -3.88 -12.22 -1.18
CA THR A 30 -2.57 -11.60 -0.90
C THR A 30 -2.61 -10.71 0.35
N PHE A 31 -3.76 -10.13 0.66
CA PHE A 31 -3.99 -9.36 1.87
C PHE A 31 -5.20 -9.94 2.59
N SER A 32 -5.05 -10.23 3.89
CA SER A 32 -6.10 -10.74 4.76
C SER A 32 -7.14 -9.67 5.11
N ASP A 33 -6.73 -8.41 5.11
CA ASP A 33 -7.51 -7.27 5.56
C ASP A 33 -7.01 -5.97 4.94
N LYS A 34 -7.78 -4.90 5.16
CA LYS A 34 -7.43 -3.57 4.68
C LYS A 34 -6.15 -3.01 5.32
N TYR A 35 -5.84 -3.36 6.57
CA TYR A 35 -4.68 -2.82 7.28
C TYR A 35 -3.39 -3.31 6.64
N SER A 36 -3.34 -4.60 6.33
CA SER A 36 -2.24 -5.26 5.62
C SER A 36 -2.03 -4.63 4.23
N PHE A 37 -3.11 -4.27 3.53
CA PHE A 37 -3.02 -3.58 2.24
C PHE A 37 -2.47 -2.15 2.37
N ILE A 38 -2.98 -1.35 3.32
CA ILE A 38 -2.49 0.01 3.57
C ILE A 38 -1.02 -0.01 4.02
N LYS A 39 -0.63 -0.96 4.88
CA LYS A 39 0.76 -1.17 5.28
C LYS A 39 1.66 -1.46 4.10
N ALA A 40 1.24 -2.32 3.17
CA ALA A 40 2.00 -2.60 1.97
C ALA A 40 2.14 -1.36 1.05
N ILE A 41 1.15 -0.47 1.00
CA ILE A 41 1.28 0.82 0.30
C ILE A 41 2.34 1.69 0.99
N TYR A 42 2.24 1.89 2.30
CA TYR A 42 3.18 2.68 3.07
C TYR A 42 4.63 2.20 2.92
N GLU A 43 4.87 0.91 3.11
CA GLU A 43 6.21 0.32 2.97
C GLU A 43 6.72 0.41 1.52
N THR A 44 5.82 0.37 0.52
CA THR A 44 6.19 0.62 -0.88
C THR A 44 6.63 2.07 -1.09
N LEU A 45 5.93 3.04 -0.50
CA LEU A 45 6.31 4.46 -0.55
C LEU A 45 7.63 4.70 0.17
N LEU A 46 7.82 4.07 1.33
CA LEU A 46 9.06 4.15 2.11
C LEU A 46 10.26 3.73 1.27
N LEU A 47 10.15 2.60 0.55
CA LEU A 47 11.22 2.10 -0.32
C LEU A 47 11.38 2.88 -1.63
N TYR A 48 10.31 3.46 -2.18
CA TYR A 48 10.32 4.09 -3.50
C TYR A 48 10.62 5.60 -3.47
N LYS A 49 10.10 6.30 -2.46
CA LYS A 49 10.15 7.76 -2.33
C LYS A 49 10.95 8.22 -1.11
N GLY A 50 11.17 7.34 -0.14
CA GLY A 50 11.87 7.64 1.10
C GLY A 50 10.93 7.93 2.27
N GLU A 51 11.53 8.02 3.46
CA GLU A 51 10.84 8.09 4.74
C GLU A 51 9.95 9.33 4.90
N VAL A 52 10.48 10.52 4.58
CA VAL A 52 9.73 11.78 4.70
C VAL A 52 8.42 11.71 3.92
N PHE A 53 8.50 11.34 2.64
CA PHE A 53 7.33 11.22 1.78
C PHE A 53 6.32 10.18 2.29
N ALA A 54 6.81 9.02 2.74
CA ALA A 54 5.95 7.94 3.23
C ALA A 54 5.20 8.34 4.50
N ASN A 55 5.87 9.05 5.41
CA ASN A 55 5.29 9.52 6.67
C ASN A 55 4.26 10.63 6.43
N GLU A 56 4.57 11.61 5.58
CA GLU A 56 3.61 12.66 5.19
C GLU A 56 2.33 12.05 4.59
N TRP A 57 2.49 11.08 3.68
CA TRP A 57 1.36 10.36 3.10
C TRP A 57 0.53 9.61 4.15
N MET A 58 1.18 8.96 5.13
CA MET A 58 0.50 8.21 6.19
C MET A 58 -0.29 9.13 7.12
N GLU A 59 0.27 10.29 7.48
CA GLU A 59 -0.44 11.26 8.32
C GLU A 59 -1.65 11.87 7.60
N GLU A 60 -1.50 12.20 6.30
CA GLU A 60 -2.63 12.63 5.47
C GLU A 60 -3.71 11.53 5.37
N PHE A 61 -3.30 10.28 5.14
CA PHE A 61 -4.22 9.15 5.09
C PHE A 61 -5.00 8.98 6.41
N LYS A 62 -4.31 9.01 7.55
CA LYS A 62 -4.95 8.90 8.88
C LYS A 62 -5.95 10.03 9.13
N LEU A 63 -5.59 11.26 8.78
CA LEU A 63 -6.48 12.42 8.90
C LEU A 63 -7.74 12.25 8.05
N ASN A 64 -7.57 11.90 6.77
CA ASN A 64 -8.69 11.69 5.85
C ASN A 64 -9.58 10.52 6.29
N TYR A 65 -8.99 9.43 6.75
CA TYR A 65 -9.71 8.27 7.29
C TYR A 65 -10.54 8.67 8.51
N LYS A 66 -9.96 9.45 9.44
CA LYS A 66 -10.67 9.97 10.61
C LYS A 66 -11.84 10.86 10.24
N ILE A 67 -11.65 11.79 9.31
CA ILE A 67 -12.71 12.70 8.85
C ILE A 67 -13.87 11.90 8.24
N TYR A 68 -13.57 10.94 7.36
CA TYR A 68 -14.60 10.19 6.64
C TYR A 68 -15.33 9.16 7.51
N TYR A 69 -14.60 8.38 8.31
CA TYR A 69 -15.16 7.29 9.11
C TYR A 69 -15.45 7.67 10.56
N SER A 70 -15.10 8.89 10.99
CA SER A 70 -15.17 9.32 12.40
C SER A 70 -14.43 8.36 13.35
N LYS A 71 -13.35 7.72 12.87
CA LYS A 71 -12.57 6.72 13.59
C LYS A 71 -11.08 6.86 13.28
N ASP A 72 -10.24 6.76 14.30
CA ASP A 72 -8.79 6.73 14.11
C ASP A 72 -8.32 5.45 13.40
N PHE A 73 -7.28 5.60 12.58
CA PHE A 73 -6.62 4.50 11.91
C PHE A 73 -5.26 4.24 12.58
N TYR A 74 -5.03 2.99 12.97
CA TYR A 74 -3.78 2.54 13.57
C TYR A 74 -3.16 1.49 12.64
N LEU A 75 -1.91 1.70 12.28
CA LEU A 75 -1.11 0.81 11.43
C LEU A 75 -0.15 0.00 12.29
#